data_AF-A0A6P5RS83-F1
#
_entry.id   AF-A0A6P5RS83-F1
#
_cell.length_a   1.000
_cell.length_b   1.000
_cell.length_c   1.000
_cell.angle_alpha   90.00
_cell.angle_beta   90.00
_cell.angle_gamma   90.00
#
_symmetry.space_group_name_H-M   'P 1'
#
loop_
_entity.id
_entity.type
_entity.pdbx_description
1 polymer ?
#
loop_
_entity_poly.entity_id
_entity_poly.type
_entity_poly.pdbx_seq_one_letter_code
_entity_poly.pdbx_strand_id
1 'polypeptide(L)'
;MGLEIMEPNACIRGCCSSNSIPLHLPPSSYTLLKPIARGAESVVYEAILDGKKVAVKKPIFSTPQGAAIAMVTRSIGDDDLKPAVTAEPEITETILSVEDEYLVMASDGLWDVVSNAEVVSIIKDTVKEPGMCSKRLATEAAERESKDNITVIVVFLRPVSTAERIY
;
A
#
# COMPACT_ATOMS: atom_id res chain seq x y z
N MET A 1 -12.27 -0.79 -22.66
CA MET A 1 -11.25 0.19 -22.20
C MET A 1 -10.35 -0.50 -21.20
N GLY A 2 -9.08 -0.70 -21.58
CA GLY A 2 -8.02 -1.24 -20.72
C GLY A 2 -7.56 -0.18 -19.73
N LEU A 3 -6.81 -0.59 -18.70
CA LEU A 3 -6.05 0.36 -17.88
C LEU A 3 -5.14 1.16 -18.81
N GLU A 4 -5.41 2.46 -18.96
CA GLU A 4 -4.45 3.36 -19.59
C GLU A 4 -3.30 3.54 -18.62
N ILE A 5 -2.22 2.82 -18.88
CA ILE A 5 -0.94 3.03 -18.23
C ILE A 5 -0.37 4.33 -18.86
N MET A 6 -0.64 5.46 -18.20
CA MET A 6 -0.26 6.80 -18.69
C MET A 6 1.26 7.01 -18.70
N GLU A 7 2.00 6.29 -17.86
CA GLU A 7 3.46 6.25 -17.83
C GLU A 7 3.97 4.81 -17.65
N PRO A 8 5.11 4.42 -18.24
CA PRO A 8 5.70 3.09 -18.05
C PRO A 8 5.81 2.75 -16.57
N ASN A 9 5.07 1.75 -16.09
CA ASN A 9 5.24 1.31 -14.71
C ASN A 9 6.48 0.42 -14.60
N ALA A 10 7.12 0.43 -13.44
CA ALA A 10 8.29 -0.38 -13.18
C ALA A 10 8.00 -1.44 -12.12
N CYS A 11 8.72 -2.56 -12.18
CA CYS A 11 8.76 -3.46 -11.03
C CYS A 11 9.42 -2.73 -9.84
N ILE A 12 9.21 -3.23 -8.62
CA ILE A 12 9.74 -2.62 -7.39
C ILE A 12 11.28 -2.46 -7.34
N ARG A 13 12.01 -3.13 -8.25
CA ARG A 13 13.47 -2.99 -8.39
C ARG A 13 13.90 -2.00 -9.50
N GLY A 14 12.95 -1.40 -10.22
CA GLY A 14 13.23 -0.55 -11.38
C GLY A 14 13.88 -1.28 -12.57
N CYS A 15 14.11 -2.59 -12.48
CA CYS A 15 14.85 -3.36 -13.48
C CYS A 15 13.99 -3.81 -14.67
N CYS A 16 12.67 -3.74 -14.53
CA CYS A 16 11.71 -4.07 -15.58
C CYS A 16 10.71 -2.93 -15.67
N SER A 17 10.39 -2.50 -16.89
CA SER A 17 9.30 -1.57 -17.16
C SER A 17 8.29 -2.20 -18.10
N SER A 18 7.03 -1.77 -18.01
CA SER A 18 5.99 -2.20 -18.94
C SER A 18 5.01 -1.07 -19.22
N ASN A 19 4.66 -0.95 -20.49
CA ASN A 19 3.65 -0.01 -20.98
C ASN A 19 2.26 -0.65 -21.08
N SER A 20 2.15 -1.95 -20.80
CA SER A 20 0.94 -2.74 -21.05
C SER A 20 0.55 -3.68 -19.90
N ILE A 21 1.47 -3.95 -18.99
CA ILE A 21 1.27 -4.85 -17.85
C ILE A 21 1.48 -4.03 -16.58
N PRO A 22 0.50 -3.97 -15.66
CA PRO A 22 0.70 -3.44 -14.33
C PRO A 22 1.80 -4.20 -13.59
N LEU A 23 2.97 -3.58 -13.44
CA LEU A 23 4.04 -4.07 -12.57
C LEU A 23 3.85 -3.43 -11.18
N HIS A 24 3.95 -4.25 -10.13
CA HIS A 24 3.86 -3.83 -8.72
C HIS A 24 2.52 -3.16 -8.33
N LEU A 25 1.44 -3.95 -8.34
CA LEU A 25 0.16 -3.52 -7.80
C LEU A 25 0.05 -3.79 -6.29
N PRO A 26 -0.50 -2.86 -5.48
CA PRO A 26 -0.79 -3.09 -4.06
C PRO A 26 -1.72 -4.31 -3.89
N PRO A 27 -1.54 -5.16 -2.87
CA PRO A 27 -2.43 -6.29 -2.59
C PRO A 27 -3.91 -5.91 -2.52
N SER A 28 -4.22 -4.69 -2.08
CA SER A 28 -5.58 -4.14 -2.01
C SER A 28 -6.23 -3.80 -3.34
N SER A 29 -5.44 -3.58 -4.38
CA SER A 29 -5.97 -3.27 -5.70
C SER A 29 -6.58 -4.49 -6.40
N TYR A 30 -6.35 -5.72 -5.90
CA TYR A 30 -6.87 -6.93 -6.50
C TYR A 30 -7.27 -8.01 -5.49
N THR A 31 -8.29 -8.79 -5.82
CA THR A 31 -8.72 -9.93 -5.00
C THR A 31 -8.17 -11.23 -5.59
N LEU A 32 -7.29 -11.93 -4.87
CA LEU A 32 -6.84 -13.26 -5.27
C LEU A 32 -7.97 -14.28 -5.21
N LEU A 33 -8.08 -15.09 -6.26
CA LEU A 33 -8.93 -16.27 -6.33
C LEU A 33 -8.05 -17.53 -6.18
N LYS A 34 -8.20 -18.49 -7.08
CA LYS A 34 -7.49 -19.77 -7.03
C LYS A 34 -6.11 -19.72 -7.71
N PRO A 35 -5.13 -20.51 -7.25
CA PRO A 35 -3.91 -20.72 -8.01
C PRO A 35 -4.25 -21.41 -9.33
N ILE A 36 -3.67 -20.91 -10.42
CA ILE A 36 -3.84 -21.46 -11.78
C ILE A 36 -2.57 -22.14 -12.29
N ALA A 37 -1.39 -21.78 -11.75
CA ALA A 37 -0.14 -22.48 -12.01
C ALA A 37 0.81 -22.39 -10.82
N ARG A 38 1.56 -23.46 -10.54
CA ARG A 38 2.64 -23.48 -9.54
C ARG A 38 3.93 -23.92 -10.22
N GLY A 39 4.92 -23.04 -10.24
CA GLY A 39 6.30 -23.34 -10.64
C GLY A 39 7.22 -23.34 -9.44
N ALA A 40 8.47 -23.77 -9.64
CA ALA A 40 9.50 -23.78 -8.59
C ALA A 40 9.81 -22.37 -8.04
N GLU A 41 9.65 -21.34 -8.88
CA GLU A 41 10.04 -19.95 -8.57
C GLU A 41 8.84 -19.00 -8.39
N SER A 42 7.61 -19.46 -8.63
CA SER A 42 6.42 -18.62 -8.51
C SER A 42 5.11 -19.39 -8.51
N VAL A 43 4.07 -18.79 -7.95
CA VAL A 43 2.68 -19.22 -8.10
C VAL A 43 1.92 -18.14 -8.88
N VAL A 44 1.21 -18.56 -9.91
CA VAL A 44 0.27 -17.71 -10.66
C VAL A 44 -1.13 -17.96 -10.13
N TYR A 45 -1.82 -16.89 -9.78
CA TYR A 45 -3.19 -16.89 -9.28
C TYR A 45 -4.12 -16.25 -10.32
N GLU A 46 -5.34 -16.77 -10.43
CA GLU A 46 -6.46 -15.99 -10.96
C GLU A 46 -6.81 -14.92 -9.92
N ALA A 47 -7.10 -13.70 -10.35
CA ALA A 47 -7.49 -12.60 -9.48
C ALA A 47 -8.53 -11.70 -10.15
N ILE A 48 -9.19 -10.85 -9.36
CA ILE A 48 -10.08 -9.79 -9.84
C ILE A 48 -9.41 -8.45 -9.60
N LEU A 49 -9.25 -7.66 -10.65
CA LEU A 49 -8.77 -6.27 -10.62
C LEU A 49 -9.79 -5.42 -11.36
N ASP A 50 -10.36 -4.40 -10.72
CA ASP A 50 -11.42 -3.53 -11.28
C ASP A 50 -12.58 -4.31 -11.92
N GLY A 51 -13.03 -5.39 -11.27
CA GLY A 51 -14.10 -6.26 -11.75
C GLY A 51 -13.72 -7.16 -12.94
N LYS A 52 -12.47 -7.12 -13.42
CA LYS A 52 -11.96 -7.96 -14.50
C LYS A 52 -11.09 -9.08 -13.96
N LYS A 53 -11.19 -10.25 -14.59
CA LYS A 53 -10.28 -11.37 -14.31
C LYS A 53 -8.89 -11.08 -14.87
N VAL A 54 -7.88 -11.21 -14.02
CA VAL A 54 -6.45 -11.04 -14.34
C VAL A 54 -5.64 -12.20 -13.77
N ALA A 55 -4.37 -12.30 -14.20
CA ALA A 55 -3.41 -13.24 -13.62
C ALA A 55 -2.39 -12.49 -12.76
N VAL A 56 -2.19 -12.93 -11.52
CA VAL A 56 -1.21 -12.36 -10.59
C VAL A 56 -0.11 -13.39 -10.36
N LYS A 57 1.14 -13.05 -10.70
CA LYS A 57 2.30 -13.90 -10.47
C LYS A 57 2.99 -13.48 -9.16
N LYS A 58 3.00 -14.37 -8.17
CA LYS A 58 3.72 -14.17 -6.90
C LYS A 58 5.00 -15.01 -6.89
N PRO A 59 6.18 -14.42 -6.66
CA PRO A 59 7.43 -15.16 -6.57
C PRO A 59 7.45 -16.08 -5.34
N ILE A 60 8.10 -17.23 -5.46
CA ILE A 60 8.48 -18.10 -4.35
C ILE A 60 9.99 -17.92 -4.15
N PHE A 61 10.40 -17.65 -2.92
CA PHE A 61 11.81 -17.61 -2.55
C PHE A 61 12.21 -18.97 -1.97
N SER A 62 13.21 -19.61 -2.58
CA SER A 62 13.79 -20.83 -2.01
C SER A 62 14.73 -20.45 -0.87
N THR A 63 14.45 -20.91 0.34
CA THR A 63 15.33 -20.74 1.51
C THR A 63 15.92 -22.08 1.93
N PRO A 64 17.00 -22.10 2.75
CA PRO A 64 17.55 -23.32 3.32
C PRO A 64 16.53 -24.16 4.12
N GLN A 65 15.50 -23.52 4.68
CA GLN A 65 14.44 -24.13 5.49
C GLN A 65 13.19 -24.51 4.68
N GLY A 66 13.13 -24.16 3.39
CA GLY A 66 12.03 -24.53 2.50
C GLY A 66 11.59 -23.39 1.57
N ALA A 67 10.51 -23.61 0.83
CA ALA A 67 9.91 -22.56 0.02
C ALA A 67 9.19 -21.55 0.91
N ALA A 68 9.59 -20.28 0.85
CA ALA A 68 8.95 -19.18 1.56
C ALA A 68 8.37 -18.17 0.56
N ILE A 69 7.25 -17.56 0.94
CA ILE A 69 6.59 -16.51 0.16
C ILE A 69 6.61 -15.25 1.01
N ALA A 70 7.35 -14.24 0.57
CA ALA A 70 7.25 -12.90 1.12
C ALA A 70 6.21 -12.12 0.32
N MET A 71 5.33 -11.42 1.03
CA MET A 71 4.37 -10.49 0.44
C MET A 71 4.98 -9.11 0.17
N VAL A 72 6.20 -8.87 0.66
CA VAL A 72 6.97 -7.64 0.50
C VAL A 72 8.36 -7.95 -0.07
N THR A 73 9.00 -6.94 -0.69
CA THR A 73 10.38 -7.08 -1.20
C THR A 73 11.41 -6.38 -0.32
N ARG A 74 10.95 -5.69 0.72
CA ARG A 74 11.80 -5.06 1.73
C ARG A 74 11.26 -5.37 3.12
N SER A 75 12.14 -5.75 4.05
CA SER A 75 11.81 -5.97 5.46
C SER A 75 13.07 -5.93 6.33
N ILE A 76 12.89 -5.55 7.58
CA ILE A 76 13.87 -5.76 8.64
C ILE A 76 13.66 -7.17 9.19
N GLY A 77 14.73 -7.91 9.47
CA GLY A 77 14.64 -9.34 9.76
C GLY A 77 14.45 -10.15 8.48
N ASP A 78 13.74 -11.28 8.54
CA ASP A 78 13.63 -12.24 7.43
C ASP A 78 14.99 -12.70 6.89
N ASP A 79 15.90 -13.05 7.81
CA ASP A 79 17.28 -13.42 7.49
C ASP A 79 17.37 -14.57 6.47
N ASP A 80 16.46 -15.54 6.57
CA ASP A 80 16.36 -16.68 5.65
C ASP A 80 15.97 -16.29 4.21
N LEU A 81 15.42 -15.08 4.02
CA LEU A 81 15.02 -14.52 2.73
C LEU A 81 16.06 -13.56 2.14
N LYS A 82 17.15 -13.29 2.87
CA LYS A 82 18.23 -12.43 2.37
C LYS A 82 19.08 -13.18 1.33
N PRO A 83 19.51 -12.50 0.25
CA PRO A 83 19.36 -11.08 -0.05
C PRO A 83 18.12 -10.74 -0.90
N ALA A 84 17.22 -11.70 -1.15
CA ALA A 84 16.09 -11.50 -2.06
C ALA A 84 15.10 -10.43 -1.54
N VAL A 85 14.89 -10.38 -0.23
CA VAL A 85 14.17 -9.32 0.49
C VAL A 85 15.18 -8.39 1.14
N THR A 86 15.31 -7.13 0.71
CA THR A 86 16.34 -6.23 1.27
C THR A 86 15.90 -5.56 2.57
N ALA A 87 16.84 -5.24 3.47
CA ALA A 87 16.57 -4.38 4.63
C ALA A 87 16.86 -2.89 4.35
N GLU A 88 17.38 -2.58 3.16
CA GLU A 88 17.71 -1.21 2.76
C GLU A 88 16.42 -0.42 2.49
N PRO A 89 16.20 0.71 3.20
CA PRO A 89 15.00 1.52 3.00
C PRO A 89 15.07 2.32 1.70
N GLU A 90 13.90 2.80 1.27
CA GLU A 90 13.83 3.92 0.34
C GLU A 90 13.78 5.22 1.14
N ILE A 91 14.61 6.20 0.76
CA ILE A 91 14.73 7.47 1.47
C ILE A 91 14.33 8.58 0.51
N THR A 92 13.36 9.40 0.93
CA THR A 92 12.91 10.59 0.20
C THR A 92 12.99 11.80 1.11
N GLU A 93 13.41 12.94 0.55
CA GLU A 93 13.44 14.22 1.23
C GLU A 93 12.53 15.21 0.51
N THR A 94 11.68 15.90 1.26
CA THR A 94 10.73 16.87 0.71
C THR A 94 10.85 18.18 1.46
N ILE A 95 10.95 19.29 0.71
CA ILE A 95 10.92 20.63 1.29
C ILE A 95 9.46 21.01 1.54
N LEU A 96 9.12 21.25 2.81
CA LEU A 96 7.77 21.66 3.19
C LEU A 96 7.44 23.05 2.64
N SER A 97 6.24 23.17 2.12
CA SER A 97 5.63 24.40 1.63
C SER A 97 4.46 24.82 2.54
N VAL A 98 3.90 25.99 2.26
CA VAL A 98 2.67 26.45 2.94
C VAL A 98 1.42 25.67 2.53
N GLU A 99 1.50 24.86 1.48
CA GLU A 99 0.40 24.02 1.00
C GLU A 99 0.36 22.66 1.72
N ASP A 100 1.46 22.29 2.40
CA ASP A 100 1.55 21.04 3.15
C ASP A 100 0.85 21.18 4.52
N GLU A 101 -0.28 20.50 4.68
CA GLU A 101 -1.12 20.61 5.87
C GLU A 101 -0.81 19.53 6.92
N TYR A 102 -0.67 18.29 6.47
CA TYR A 102 -0.49 17.13 7.35
C TYR A 102 0.24 15.98 6.65
N LEU A 103 0.86 15.14 7.47
CA LEU A 103 1.45 13.86 7.10
C LEU A 103 0.63 12.72 7.72
N VAL A 104 0.29 11.72 6.90
CA VAL A 104 -0.36 10.49 7.35
C VAL A 104 0.58 9.31 7.10
N MET A 105 0.83 8.54 8.15
CA MET A 105 1.56 7.27 8.06
C MET A 105 0.66 6.17 8.63
N ALA A 106 0.56 5.04 7.94
CA ALA A 106 -0.26 3.93 8.40
C ALA A 106 0.24 2.58 7.87
N SER A 107 -0.18 1.50 8.53
CA SER A 107 -0.03 0.13 8.02
C SER A 107 -0.96 -0.14 6.83
N ASP A 108 -0.68 -1.20 6.09
CA ASP A 108 -1.55 -1.74 5.02
C ASP A 108 -2.98 -2.00 5.49
N GLY A 109 -3.21 -2.33 6.76
CA GLY A 109 -4.54 -2.41 7.35
C GLY A 109 -5.45 -1.18 7.11
N LEU A 110 -4.89 0.03 6.95
CA LEU A 110 -5.65 1.22 6.49
C LEU A 110 -5.73 1.27 4.96
N TRP A 111 -4.56 1.23 4.31
CA TRP A 111 -4.42 1.47 2.87
C TRP A 111 -5.07 0.40 2.01
N ASP A 112 -5.40 -0.75 2.61
CA ASP A 112 -6.07 -1.82 1.92
C ASP A 112 -7.55 -1.56 1.65
N VAL A 113 -8.17 -0.65 2.42
CA VAL A 113 -9.61 -0.39 2.36
C VAL A 113 -9.98 1.09 2.26
N VAL A 114 -9.00 1.99 2.44
CA VAL A 114 -9.18 3.45 2.32
C VAL A 114 -8.15 4.03 1.36
N SER A 115 -8.63 4.73 0.33
CA SER A 115 -7.76 5.39 -0.67
C SER A 115 -7.20 6.72 -0.15
N ASN A 116 -6.10 7.20 -0.76
CA ASN A 116 -5.49 8.49 -0.43
C ASN A 116 -6.48 9.66 -0.48
N ALA A 117 -7.37 9.68 -1.49
CA ALA A 117 -8.38 10.75 -1.64
C ALA A 117 -9.42 10.70 -0.51
N GLU A 118 -9.82 9.51 -0.09
CA GLU A 118 -10.76 9.34 1.03
C GLU A 118 -10.11 9.76 2.35
N VAL A 119 -8.83 9.43 2.58
CA VAL A 119 -8.09 9.91 3.75
C VAL A 119 -8.13 11.43 3.84
N VAL A 120 -7.89 12.13 2.73
CA VAL A 120 -7.98 13.60 2.65
C VAL A 120 -9.38 14.09 2.98
N SER A 121 -10.43 13.47 2.44
CA SER A 121 -11.82 13.83 2.73
C SER A 121 -12.15 13.64 4.22
N ILE A 122 -11.78 12.49 4.79
CA ILE A 122 -12.04 12.15 6.18
C ILE A 122 -11.32 13.14 7.12
N ILE A 123 -10.07 13.48 6.85
CA ILE A 123 -9.33 14.48 7.65
C ILE A 123 -9.96 15.87 7.50
N LYS A 124 -10.45 16.23 6.31
CA LYS A 124 -11.16 17.50 6.09
C LYS A 124 -12.43 17.59 6.92
N ASP A 125 -13.19 16.51 7.01
CA ASP A 125 -14.49 16.44 7.70
C ASP A 125 -14.38 16.11 9.21
N THR A 126 -13.17 15.81 9.71
CA THR A 126 -12.92 15.52 11.12
C THR A 126 -12.50 16.79 11.88
N VAL A 127 -12.78 16.81 13.19
CA VAL A 127 -12.22 17.80 14.13
C VAL A 127 -10.72 17.92 13.90
N LYS A 128 -10.21 19.16 13.81
CA LYS A 128 -8.79 19.48 13.57
C LYS A 128 -7.92 19.20 14.79
N GLU A 129 -7.91 17.94 15.22
CA GLU A 129 -7.06 17.39 16.27
C GLU A 129 -6.46 16.07 15.73
N PRO A 130 -5.13 15.92 15.71
CA PRO A 130 -4.47 14.77 15.09
C PRO A 130 -4.95 13.41 15.62
N GLY A 131 -5.18 13.29 16.93
CA GLY A 131 -5.66 12.07 17.57
C GLY A 131 -7.07 11.67 17.13
N MET A 132 -7.96 12.64 16.94
CA MET A 132 -9.30 12.41 16.39
C MET A 132 -9.24 11.99 14.92
N CYS A 133 -8.38 12.60 14.12
CA CYS A 133 -8.16 12.21 12.72
C CYS A 133 -7.64 10.77 12.61
N SER A 134 -6.60 10.40 13.37
CA SER A 134 -6.04 9.05 13.33
C SER A 134 -7.06 8.01 13.81
N LYS A 135 -7.82 8.32 14.87
CA LYS A 135 -8.90 7.45 15.37
C LYS A 135 -10.01 7.27 14.33
N ARG A 136 -10.43 8.36 13.66
CA ARG A 136 -11.48 8.28 12.64
C ARG A 136 -11.04 7.44 11.45
N LEU A 137 -9.81 7.61 10.97
CA LEU A 137 -9.23 6.79 9.89
C LEU A 137 -9.15 5.30 10.27
N ALA A 138 -8.67 5.00 11.49
CA ALA A 138 -8.58 3.62 11.96
C ALA A 138 -9.98 2.98 12.11
N THR A 139 -10.97 3.76 12.57
CA THR A 139 -12.35 3.30 12.70
C THR A 139 -12.99 3.05 11.35
N GLU A 140 -12.78 3.95 10.37
CA GLU A 140 -13.27 3.78 9.01
C GLU A 140 -12.71 2.49 8.38
N ALA A 141 -11.42 2.20 8.56
CA ALA A 141 -10.83 0.95 8.07
C ALA A 141 -11.43 -0.29 8.74
N ALA A 142 -11.71 -0.23 10.05
CA ALA A 142 -12.36 -1.32 10.76
C ALA A 142 -13.82 -1.52 10.32
N GLU A 143 -14.57 -0.43 10.08
CA GLU A 143 -15.95 -0.44 9.58
C GLU A 143 -16.04 -1.02 8.16
N ARG A 144 -14.97 -0.88 7.36
CA ARG A 144 -14.81 -1.50 6.04
C ARG A 144 -14.27 -2.93 6.09
N GLU A 145 -14.31 -3.55 7.26
CA GLU A 145 -13.91 -4.95 7.48
C GLU A 145 -12.46 -5.24 7.09
N SER A 146 -11.55 -4.29 7.34
CA SER A 146 -10.11 -4.56 7.23
C SER A 146 -9.74 -5.79 8.05
N LYS A 147 -8.95 -6.68 7.44
CA LYS A 147 -8.59 -8.00 8.00
C LYS A 147 -7.20 -8.01 8.63
N ASP A 148 -6.54 -6.86 8.73
CA ASP A 148 -5.20 -6.72 9.27
C ASP A 148 -5.19 -5.82 10.51
N ASN A 149 -4.04 -5.74 11.17
CA ASN A 149 -3.79 -4.77 12.23
C ASN A 149 -3.72 -3.36 11.64
N ILE A 150 -4.48 -2.45 12.26
CA ILE A 150 -4.62 -1.08 11.80
C ILE A 150 -3.82 -0.17 12.73
N THR A 151 -2.79 0.48 12.21
CA THR A 151 -2.04 1.53 12.91
C THR A 151 -2.03 2.78 12.04
N VAL A 152 -2.39 3.93 12.62
CA VAL A 152 -2.45 5.22 11.91
C VAL A 152 -1.81 6.32 12.76
N ILE A 153 -0.93 7.11 12.15
CA ILE A 153 -0.30 8.29 12.71
C ILE A 153 -0.65 9.48 11.81
N VAL A 154 -1.16 10.55 12.43
CA VAL A 154 -1.43 11.83 11.76
C VAL A 154 -0.59 12.90 12.43
N VAL A 155 0.13 13.68 11.63
CA VAL A 155 0.95 14.80 12.09
C VAL A 155 0.48 16.05 11.36
N PHE A 156 0.08 17.08 12.10
CA PHE A 156 -0.19 18.39 11.50
C PHE A 156 1.13 19.15 11.37
N LEU A 157 1.48 19.51 10.14
CA LEU A 157 2.74 20.17 9.82
C LEU A 157 2.70 21.66 10.12
N ARG A 158 1.49 22.21 10.33
CA ARG A 158 1.24 23.58 10.72
C ARG A 158 0.34 23.62 11.96
N PRO A 159 0.45 24.66 12.81
CA PRO A 159 -0.52 24.90 13.86
C PRO A 159 -1.90 25.09 13.23
N VAL A 160 -2.86 24.25 13.61
CA VAL A 160 -4.24 24.40 13.15
C VAL A 160 -5.01 25.15 14.21
N SER A 161 -5.60 26.29 13.85
CA SER A 161 -6.47 26.99 14.78
C SER A 161 -7.80 26.25 14.87
N THR A 162 -8.24 25.91 16.07
CA THR A 162 -9.48 25.13 16.31
C THR A 162 -10.75 25.85 15.83
N ALA A 163 -10.64 27.12 15.41
CA ALA A 163 -11.70 27.99 14.94
C ALA A 163 -11.64 28.29 13.43
N GLU A 164 -10.71 27.69 12.68
CA GLU A 164 -10.71 27.81 11.21
C GLU A 164 -12.00 27.20 10.63
N ARG A 165 -12.73 28.04 9.90
CA ARG A 165 -14.15 27.86 9.58
C ARG A 165 -14.44 26.58 8.79
N ILE A 166 -15.52 25.95 9.23
CA ILE A 166 -16.42 25.12 8.41
C ILE A 166 -16.94 26.00 7.26
N TYR A 167 -16.57 25.70 6.03
CA TYR A 167 -17.25 26.16 4.82
C TYR A 167 -17.68 24.94 4.01
#